data_AF-A0A957FIN4-F1
#
_entry.id   AF-A0A957FIN4-F1
#
_cell.length_a   1.000
_cell.length_b   1.000
_cell.length_c   1.000
_cell.angle_alpha   90.00
_cell.angle_beta   90.00
_cell.angle_gamma   90.00
#
_symmetry.space_group_name_H-M   'P 1'
#
loop_
_entity.id
_entity.type
_entity.pdbx_description
1 polymer ?
#
loop_
_entity_poly.entity_id
_entity_poly.type
_entity_poly.pdbx_seq_one_letter_code
_entity_poly.pdbx_strand_id
1 'polypeptide(L)'
;AERWGEALTSKPFGFAADRCLHTKDKFATCTACYDICPVNAIQPGKPPTFVSENCQTCRACLAVCPVNAFVADDEAQALLNCAKQLDVQTCEIVCGLNPDAAVGSPAAATAVRVRGCLAGLSADTYLALVGQGITKAIVRLDACADCPWGSLQTQVETQVQQAQDLLASWGRAETITCQHKAADSYRKRPLFNASSPPVPRRELFRWREAEEKPTTEPDRVVNPHPFQKRLRFLQGVRQLALLAAMEADASLSGWAFALADVNDECTACGVCARTCPTGALQLETAVSTYQLTFSPKICIACDICAHVCAPQAITLTHDPTFAQVFDAATEQIVQAGSLQTCSKCHARFAAHSETQLCPICTFRRQNPFGSAMPPGFAASQANLPQTGRKSS
;
A
#
# COMPACT_ATOMS: atom_id res chain seq x y z
N ALA A 1 0.58 -33.65 -1.74
CA ALA A 1 1.44 -33.06 -2.79
C ALA A 1 0.82 -33.22 -4.18
N GLU A 2 0.27 -34.38 -4.54
CA GLU A 2 -0.26 -34.66 -5.90
C GLU A 2 -1.44 -33.78 -6.38
N ARG A 3 -2.30 -33.28 -5.48
CA ARG A 3 -3.48 -32.45 -5.85
C ARG A 3 -3.17 -30.98 -6.17
N TRP A 4 -2.06 -30.43 -5.67
CA TRP A 4 -1.83 -28.98 -5.63
C TRP A 4 -0.62 -28.51 -6.46
N GLY A 5 0.01 -29.42 -7.23
CA GLY A 5 1.21 -29.15 -8.03
C GLY A 5 2.46 -28.92 -7.18
N GLU A 6 3.64 -29.18 -7.74
CA GLU A 6 4.91 -28.80 -7.11
C GLU A 6 5.00 -27.26 -7.03
N ALA A 7 5.15 -26.75 -5.81
CA ALA A 7 5.08 -25.35 -5.49
C ALA A 7 6.20 -24.53 -6.15
N LEU A 8 5.82 -23.58 -7.02
CA LEU A 8 6.29 -22.19 -6.97
C LEU A 8 7.81 -21.95 -6.88
N THR A 9 8.63 -22.80 -7.49
CA THR A 9 10.08 -22.66 -7.46
C THR A 9 10.58 -21.60 -8.46
N SER A 10 11.37 -20.63 -7.97
CA SER A 10 12.65 -20.17 -8.56
C SER A 10 13.01 -18.68 -8.38
N LYS A 11 12.12 -17.82 -7.83
CA LYS A 11 12.45 -16.37 -7.69
C LYS A 11 12.70 -15.95 -6.25
N PRO A 12 13.66 -15.02 -6.00
CA PRO A 12 13.96 -14.55 -4.66
C PRO A 12 12.75 -13.86 -4.06
N PHE A 13 12.27 -14.40 -2.94
CA PHE A 13 11.33 -13.76 -2.05
C PHE A 13 12.12 -13.24 -0.85
N GLY A 14 12.12 -11.92 -0.64
CA GLY A 14 12.98 -11.27 0.35
C GLY A 14 12.26 -10.28 1.25
N PHE A 15 12.96 -9.86 2.29
CA PHE A 15 12.51 -8.82 3.22
C PHE A 15 13.59 -7.73 3.35
N ALA A 16 13.26 -6.52 2.91
CA ALA A 16 14.05 -5.31 3.02
C ALA A 16 13.68 -4.58 4.32
N ALA A 17 14.35 -4.94 5.41
CA ALA A 17 14.06 -4.41 6.75
C ALA A 17 14.19 -2.88 6.82
N ASP A 18 15.10 -2.28 6.06
CA ASP A 18 15.31 -0.83 5.97
C ASP A 18 14.08 -0.04 5.48
N ARG A 19 13.15 -0.71 4.77
CA ARG A 19 11.87 -0.14 4.32
C ARG A 19 10.75 -0.29 5.35
N CYS A 20 10.88 -1.20 6.32
CA CYS A 20 9.84 -1.51 7.28
C CYS A 20 9.46 -0.28 8.13
N LEU A 21 8.17 -0.08 8.39
CA LEU A 21 7.69 1.01 9.24
C LEU A 21 8.29 0.95 10.66
N HIS A 22 8.49 -0.25 11.22
CA HIS A 22 9.17 -0.42 12.52
C HIS A 22 10.63 0.04 12.52
N THR A 23 11.28 0.04 11.37
CA THR A 23 12.65 0.55 11.22
C THR A 23 12.65 2.06 11.01
N LYS A 24 11.62 2.62 10.38
CA LYS A 24 11.46 4.07 10.20
C LYS A 24 10.93 4.78 11.46
N ASP A 25 10.12 4.09 12.24
CA ASP A 25 9.46 4.61 13.44
C ASP A 25 9.40 3.54 14.53
N LYS A 26 10.09 3.82 15.65
CA LYS A 26 10.08 2.94 16.82
C LYS A 26 8.69 2.81 17.46
N PHE A 27 7.77 3.73 17.16
CA PHE A 27 6.39 3.74 17.66
C PHE A 27 5.40 3.07 16.71
N ALA A 28 5.85 2.62 15.54
CA ALA A 28 4.98 1.91 14.61
C ALA A 28 4.30 0.72 15.30
N THR A 29 3.03 0.50 14.95
CA THR A 29 2.17 -0.56 15.50
C THR A 29 1.78 -1.58 14.44
N CYS A 30 2.24 -1.43 13.20
CA CYS A 30 1.86 -2.26 12.06
C CYS A 30 2.18 -3.76 12.31
N THR A 31 1.17 -4.62 12.18
CA THR A 31 1.26 -6.07 12.40
C THR A 31 0.97 -6.89 11.13
N ALA A 32 0.51 -6.20 10.08
CA ALA A 32 -0.20 -6.79 8.94
C ALA A 32 0.49 -8.00 8.30
N CYS A 33 1.82 -7.98 8.16
CA CYS A 33 2.55 -9.02 7.44
C CYS A 33 2.66 -10.36 8.18
N TYR A 34 2.76 -10.35 9.51
CA TYR A 34 2.81 -11.59 10.29
C TYR A 34 1.40 -12.08 10.60
N ASP A 35 0.44 -11.18 10.82
CA ASP A 35 -0.97 -11.56 11.02
C ASP A 35 -1.55 -12.28 9.79
N ILE A 36 -1.11 -11.92 8.58
CA ILE A 36 -1.59 -12.55 7.34
C ILE A 36 -0.79 -13.81 6.94
N CYS A 37 0.29 -14.17 7.63
CA CYS A 37 1.17 -15.25 7.17
C CYS A 37 0.56 -16.63 7.50
N PRO A 38 0.10 -17.42 6.51
CA PRO A 38 -0.61 -18.68 6.81
C PRO A 38 0.32 -19.80 7.31
N VAL A 39 1.64 -19.59 7.22
CA VAL A 39 2.67 -20.60 7.51
C VAL A 39 3.69 -20.12 8.54
N ASN A 40 3.43 -18.99 9.21
CA ASN A 40 4.30 -18.41 10.24
C ASN A 40 5.76 -18.19 9.78
N ALA A 41 5.98 -17.94 8.49
CA ALA A 41 7.28 -17.57 7.95
C ALA A 41 7.69 -16.13 8.34
N ILE A 42 6.74 -15.30 8.78
CA ILE A 42 6.97 -13.95 9.28
C ILE A 42 6.56 -13.94 10.75
N GLN A 43 7.51 -13.72 11.65
CA GLN A 43 7.30 -13.73 13.09
C GLN A 43 7.20 -12.30 13.64
N PRO A 44 6.40 -12.06 14.69
CA PRO A 44 6.28 -10.75 15.33
C PRO A 44 7.64 -10.17 15.75
N GLY A 45 7.80 -8.86 15.58
CA GLY A 45 9.03 -8.13 15.92
C GLY A 45 8.98 -6.69 15.42
N LYS A 46 9.93 -5.85 15.85
CA LYS A 46 10.09 -4.47 15.39
C LYS A 46 11.54 -4.22 14.92
N PRO A 47 11.90 -4.55 13.66
CA PRO A 47 11.07 -5.12 12.59
C PRO A 47 10.77 -6.62 12.78
N PRO A 48 9.79 -7.20 12.05
CA PRO A 48 9.48 -8.63 12.10
C PRO A 48 10.62 -9.48 11.54
N THR A 49 10.70 -10.74 11.98
CA THR A 49 11.69 -11.72 11.51
C THR A 49 11.09 -12.53 10.36
N PHE A 50 11.78 -12.56 9.21
CA PHE A 50 11.38 -13.37 8.06
C PHE A 50 12.26 -14.63 7.96
N VAL A 51 11.65 -15.80 8.08
CA VAL A 51 12.29 -17.12 7.95
C VAL A 51 11.96 -17.68 6.56
N SER A 52 12.89 -17.54 5.63
CA SER A 52 12.65 -17.80 4.20
C SER A 52 12.33 -19.27 3.90
N GLU A 53 12.88 -20.19 4.70
CA GLU A 53 12.73 -21.63 4.60
C GLU A 53 11.30 -22.09 4.87
N ASN A 54 10.57 -21.34 5.70
CA ASN A 54 9.16 -21.61 6.02
C ASN A 54 8.22 -20.98 4.97
N CYS A 55 8.72 -20.10 4.11
CA CYS A 55 7.88 -19.37 3.17
C CYS A 55 7.41 -20.27 2.02
N GLN A 56 6.09 -20.48 1.94
CA GLN A 56 5.48 -21.21 0.81
C GLN A 56 5.14 -20.30 -0.38
N THR A 57 5.59 -19.05 -0.38
CA THR A 57 5.38 -18.08 -1.47
C THR A 57 3.92 -17.80 -1.83
N CYS A 58 3.01 -17.83 -0.84
CA CYS A 58 1.60 -17.45 -1.02
C CYS A 58 1.40 -15.98 -1.44
N ARG A 59 2.42 -15.13 -1.21
CA ARG A 59 2.49 -13.71 -1.59
C ARG A 59 1.55 -12.74 -0.84
N ALA A 60 0.76 -13.20 0.13
CA ALA A 60 -0.18 -12.33 0.86
C ALA A 60 0.46 -11.12 1.57
N CYS A 61 1.67 -11.28 2.11
CA CYS A 61 2.39 -10.18 2.77
C CYS A 61 2.77 -9.03 1.81
N LEU A 62 2.93 -9.30 0.50
CA LEU A 62 3.14 -8.25 -0.51
C LEU A 62 1.89 -7.36 -0.64
N ALA A 63 0.70 -7.97 -0.54
CA ALA A 63 -0.57 -7.25 -0.66
C ALA A 63 -0.90 -6.44 0.58
N VAL A 64 -0.43 -6.78 1.77
CA VAL A 64 -0.74 -6.02 3.00
C VAL A 64 0.37 -5.06 3.43
N CYS A 65 1.59 -5.21 2.90
CA CYS A 65 2.70 -4.32 3.24
C CYS A 65 2.51 -2.93 2.59
N PRO A 66 2.37 -1.84 3.37
CA PRO A 66 2.14 -0.50 2.82
C PRO A 66 3.41 0.12 2.22
N VAL A 67 4.59 -0.43 2.53
CA VAL A 67 5.92 0.14 2.23
C VAL A 67 6.78 -0.77 1.34
N ASN A 68 6.19 -1.78 0.69
CA ASN A 68 6.93 -2.74 -0.16
C ASN A 68 8.22 -3.28 0.50
N ALA A 69 8.16 -3.58 1.81
CA ALA A 69 9.28 -4.18 2.53
C ALA A 69 9.52 -5.64 2.13
N PHE A 70 8.48 -6.34 1.67
CA PHE A 70 8.65 -7.64 1.02
C PHE A 70 8.93 -7.46 -0.47
N VAL A 71 9.90 -8.20 -0.98
CA VAL A 71 10.40 -8.09 -2.35
C VAL A 71 10.19 -9.42 -3.06
N ALA A 72 9.50 -9.36 -4.19
CA ALA A 72 9.31 -10.46 -5.12
C ALA A 72 9.08 -9.86 -6.53
N ASP A 73 8.87 -10.72 -7.53
CA ASP A 73 8.37 -10.24 -8.81
C ASP A 73 6.95 -9.68 -8.70
N ASP A 74 6.67 -8.64 -9.48
CA ASP A 74 5.41 -7.90 -9.46
C ASP A 74 4.32 -8.64 -10.23
N GLU A 75 3.73 -9.63 -9.56
CA GLU A 75 2.63 -10.42 -10.07
C GLU A 75 1.36 -9.60 -10.38
N ALA A 76 1.09 -8.58 -9.56
CA ALA A 76 -0.02 -7.68 -9.81
C ALA A 76 0.16 -6.92 -11.13
N GLN A 77 1.35 -6.40 -11.41
CA GLN A 77 1.65 -5.76 -12.68
C GLN A 77 1.62 -6.76 -13.85
N ALA A 78 2.11 -7.99 -13.65
CA ALA A 78 2.02 -9.04 -14.66
C ALA A 78 0.56 -9.35 -15.03
N LEU A 79 -0.32 -9.45 -14.02
CA LEU A 79 -1.76 -9.63 -14.23
C LEU A 79 -2.37 -8.47 -15.03
N LEU A 80 -2.09 -7.21 -14.64
CA LEU A 80 -2.60 -6.03 -15.35
C LEU A 80 -2.11 -5.98 -16.81
N ASN A 81 -0.83 -6.28 -17.05
CA ASN A 81 -0.26 -6.35 -18.40
C ASN A 81 -0.92 -7.45 -19.23
N CYS A 82 -1.17 -8.62 -18.63
CA CYS A 82 -1.88 -9.72 -19.28
C CYS A 82 -3.32 -9.34 -19.60
N ALA A 83 -4.04 -8.73 -18.66
CA ALA A 83 -5.42 -8.28 -18.84
C ALA A 83 -5.55 -7.31 -20.03
N LYS A 84 -4.60 -6.38 -20.17
CA LYS A 84 -4.54 -5.42 -21.29
C LYS A 84 -4.41 -6.08 -22.66
N GLN A 85 -3.79 -7.26 -22.72
CA GLN A 85 -3.52 -8.00 -23.96
C GLN A 85 -4.60 -9.02 -24.30
N LEU A 86 -5.61 -9.19 -23.44
CA LEU A 86 -6.72 -10.08 -23.74
C LEU A 86 -7.59 -9.48 -24.86
N ASP A 87 -7.96 -10.30 -25.83
CA ASP A 87 -8.98 -9.96 -26.83
C ASP A 87 -10.42 -10.00 -26.27
N VAL A 88 -10.55 -10.13 -24.94
CA VAL A 88 -11.83 -10.25 -24.22
C VAL A 88 -11.87 -9.26 -23.06
N GLN A 89 -13.06 -8.75 -22.77
CA GLN A 89 -13.31 -7.86 -21.63
C GLN A 89 -13.79 -8.61 -20.38
N THR A 90 -14.12 -9.90 -20.53
CA THR A 90 -14.55 -10.77 -19.43
C THR A 90 -13.53 -11.88 -19.21
N CYS A 91 -13.00 -12.01 -18.00
CA CYS A 91 -12.03 -13.05 -17.66
C CYS A 91 -12.25 -13.63 -16.26
N GLU A 92 -11.72 -14.82 -16.04
CA GLU A 92 -11.56 -15.39 -14.71
C GLU A 92 -10.12 -15.23 -14.21
N ILE A 93 -9.94 -14.93 -12.93
CA ILE A 93 -8.63 -14.84 -12.28
C ILE A 93 -8.53 -16.01 -11.33
N VAL A 94 -7.49 -16.82 -11.52
CA VAL A 94 -7.28 -18.08 -10.81
C VAL A 94 -5.91 -18.07 -10.12
N CYS A 95 -5.82 -18.62 -8.91
CA CYS A 95 -4.55 -18.77 -8.20
C CYS A 95 -3.71 -19.91 -8.78
N GLY A 96 -2.42 -19.94 -8.43
CA GLY A 96 -1.49 -20.96 -8.94
C GLY A 96 -1.79 -22.37 -8.43
N LEU A 97 -2.48 -22.47 -7.30
CA LEU A 97 -2.90 -23.74 -6.70
C LEU A 97 -4.29 -24.21 -7.17
N ASN A 98 -5.03 -23.44 -7.95
CA ASN A 98 -6.36 -23.89 -8.39
C ASN A 98 -6.20 -25.08 -9.37
N PRO A 99 -6.65 -26.31 -9.01
CA PRO A 99 -6.43 -27.50 -9.82
C PRO A 99 -7.19 -27.45 -11.15
N ASP A 100 -8.29 -26.71 -11.18
CA ASP A 100 -9.23 -26.62 -12.28
C ASP A 100 -9.08 -25.31 -13.07
N ALA A 101 -7.92 -24.66 -12.99
CA ALA A 101 -7.68 -23.37 -13.64
C ALA A 101 -7.91 -23.36 -15.17
N ALA A 102 -7.77 -24.51 -15.85
CA ALA A 102 -7.98 -24.63 -17.30
C ALA A 102 -9.46 -24.82 -17.71
N VAL A 103 -10.36 -24.98 -16.72
CA VAL A 103 -11.80 -25.05 -16.93
C VAL A 103 -12.51 -23.92 -16.19
N GLY A 104 -13.63 -23.46 -16.70
CA GLY A 104 -14.44 -22.48 -15.97
C GLY A 104 -15.73 -22.11 -16.66
N SER A 105 -16.34 -21.04 -16.17
CA SER A 105 -17.70 -20.66 -16.54
C SER A 105 -17.78 -20.29 -18.02
N PRO A 106 -18.85 -20.67 -18.73
CA PRO A 106 -19.15 -20.14 -20.07
C PRO A 106 -19.28 -18.61 -20.09
N ALA A 107 -19.56 -17.99 -18.93
CA ALA A 107 -19.63 -16.53 -18.80
C ALA A 107 -18.26 -15.84 -18.99
N ALA A 108 -17.15 -16.56 -18.85
CA ALA A 108 -15.79 -16.04 -19.03
C ALA A 108 -15.02 -16.90 -20.03
N ALA A 109 -14.82 -16.35 -21.24
CA ALA A 109 -14.18 -17.04 -22.35
C ALA A 109 -12.69 -17.35 -22.12
N THR A 110 -12.04 -16.77 -21.12
CA THR A 110 -10.61 -16.93 -20.85
C THR A 110 -10.32 -16.78 -19.35
N ALA A 111 -9.25 -17.41 -18.87
CA ALA A 111 -8.71 -17.17 -17.54
C ALA A 111 -7.26 -16.69 -17.55
N VAL A 112 -6.90 -15.95 -16.50
CA VAL A 112 -5.52 -15.55 -16.18
C VAL A 112 -5.12 -16.18 -14.85
N ARG A 113 -4.04 -16.97 -14.88
CA ARG A 113 -3.45 -17.61 -13.70
C ARG A 113 -2.35 -16.74 -13.13
N VAL A 114 -2.52 -16.36 -11.86
CA VAL A 114 -1.42 -15.83 -11.05
C VAL A 114 -0.65 -16.99 -10.43
N ARG A 115 0.66 -16.82 -10.18
CA ARG A 115 1.53 -17.78 -9.52
C ARG A 115 1.13 -17.97 -8.06
N GLY A 116 0.92 -16.90 -7.30
CA GLY A 116 0.63 -16.96 -5.87
C GLY A 116 -0.83 -17.24 -5.51
N CYS A 117 -1.16 -17.02 -4.23
CA CYS A 117 -2.53 -16.89 -3.77
C CYS A 117 -3.14 -15.60 -4.33
N LEU A 118 -4.45 -15.59 -4.58
CA LEU A 118 -5.18 -14.36 -4.94
C LEU A 118 -5.12 -13.31 -3.83
N ALA A 119 -4.85 -13.70 -2.58
CA ALA A 119 -4.64 -12.76 -1.46
C ALA A 119 -3.33 -11.97 -1.60
N GLY A 120 -2.42 -12.41 -2.48
CA GLY A 120 -1.23 -11.66 -2.89
C GLY A 120 -1.50 -10.54 -3.88
N LEU A 121 -2.73 -10.45 -4.41
CA LEU A 121 -3.22 -9.27 -5.13
C LEU A 121 -3.86 -8.31 -4.12
N SER A 122 -3.78 -7.00 -4.36
CA SER A 122 -4.43 -6.01 -3.50
C SER A 122 -5.74 -5.49 -4.09
N ALA A 123 -6.58 -4.85 -3.27
CA ALA A 123 -7.77 -4.14 -3.74
C ALA A 123 -7.44 -3.17 -4.89
N ASP A 124 -6.30 -2.49 -4.82
CA ASP A 124 -5.81 -1.58 -5.88
C ASP A 124 -5.56 -2.31 -7.21
N THR A 125 -5.17 -3.58 -7.14
CA THR A 125 -4.93 -4.42 -8.33
C THR A 125 -6.25 -4.79 -8.97
N TYR A 126 -7.25 -5.21 -8.18
CA TYR A 126 -8.59 -5.50 -8.68
C TYR A 126 -9.25 -4.26 -9.29
N LEU A 127 -9.13 -3.12 -8.62
CA LEU A 127 -9.57 -1.82 -9.15
C LEU A 127 -8.91 -1.49 -10.49
N ALA A 128 -7.59 -1.68 -10.58
CA ALA A 128 -6.82 -1.34 -11.78
C ALA A 128 -7.13 -2.23 -13.01
N LEU A 129 -7.77 -3.39 -12.85
CA LEU A 129 -8.22 -4.22 -13.97
C LEU A 129 -9.23 -3.50 -14.85
N VAL A 130 -10.11 -2.67 -14.26
CA VAL A 130 -11.09 -1.89 -15.02
C VAL A 130 -10.39 -0.93 -15.99
N GLY A 131 -9.27 -0.35 -15.55
CA GLY A 131 -8.42 0.49 -16.40
C GLY A 131 -7.71 -0.24 -17.53
N GLN A 132 -7.69 -1.59 -17.53
CA GLN A 132 -7.19 -2.40 -18.64
C GLN A 132 -8.29 -2.79 -19.64
N GLY A 133 -9.51 -2.28 -19.48
CA GLY A 133 -10.64 -2.59 -20.35
C GLY A 133 -11.45 -3.82 -19.92
N ILE A 134 -11.17 -4.39 -18.75
CA ILE A 134 -11.95 -5.48 -18.18
C ILE A 134 -13.29 -4.94 -17.67
N THR A 135 -14.38 -5.47 -18.20
CA THR A 135 -15.75 -5.15 -17.80
C THR A 135 -16.34 -6.18 -16.85
N LYS A 136 -15.73 -7.38 -16.78
CA LYS A 136 -16.06 -8.39 -15.78
C LYS A 136 -14.87 -9.30 -15.45
N ALA A 137 -14.43 -9.29 -14.21
CA ALA A 137 -13.44 -10.22 -13.67
C ALA A 137 -14.09 -11.11 -12.60
N ILE A 138 -13.96 -12.42 -12.77
CA ILE A 138 -14.46 -13.39 -11.80
C ILE A 138 -13.25 -13.98 -11.06
N VAL A 139 -13.15 -13.69 -9.77
CA VAL A 139 -12.10 -14.15 -8.86
C VAL A 139 -12.50 -15.53 -8.32
N ARG A 140 -11.78 -16.58 -8.74
CA ARG A 140 -12.12 -17.98 -8.47
C ARG A 140 -11.59 -18.45 -7.11
N LEU A 141 -12.52 -18.71 -6.18
CA LEU A 141 -12.29 -19.17 -4.81
C LEU A 141 -12.86 -20.58 -4.56
N ASP A 142 -13.35 -21.25 -5.59
CA ASP A 142 -13.99 -22.56 -5.54
C ASP A 142 -13.07 -23.71 -5.12
N ALA A 143 -11.75 -23.49 -5.16
CA ALA A 143 -10.75 -24.42 -4.64
C ALA A 143 -10.29 -24.09 -3.20
N CYS A 144 -10.74 -22.98 -2.59
CA CYS A 144 -10.19 -22.49 -1.33
C CYS A 144 -10.51 -23.36 -0.12
N ALA A 145 -11.66 -24.06 -0.11
CA ALA A 145 -12.11 -24.87 1.02
C ALA A 145 -11.10 -25.96 1.43
N ASP A 146 -10.44 -26.58 0.46
CA ASP A 146 -9.43 -27.65 0.68
C ASP A 146 -7.98 -27.14 0.50
N CYS A 147 -7.79 -25.84 0.25
CA CYS A 147 -6.50 -25.27 -0.12
C CYS A 147 -5.57 -25.19 1.11
N PRO A 148 -4.25 -25.46 0.96
CA PRO A 148 -3.27 -25.24 2.02
C PRO A 148 -3.22 -23.81 2.57
N TRP A 149 -3.70 -22.84 1.79
CA TRP A 149 -3.83 -21.43 2.19
C TRP A 149 -5.28 -21.00 2.37
N GLY A 150 -6.19 -21.93 2.68
CA GLY A 150 -7.63 -21.64 2.82
C GLY A 150 -7.95 -20.52 3.80
N SER A 151 -7.13 -20.31 4.83
CA SER A 151 -7.25 -19.18 5.77
C SER A 151 -7.12 -17.80 5.11
N LEU A 152 -6.54 -17.70 3.92
CA LEU A 152 -6.43 -16.46 3.15
C LEU A 152 -7.68 -16.13 2.35
N GLN A 153 -8.67 -17.02 2.25
CA GLN A 153 -9.88 -16.79 1.43
C GLN A 153 -10.59 -15.49 1.83
N THR A 154 -10.81 -15.27 3.12
CA THR A 154 -11.46 -14.05 3.65
C THR A 154 -10.69 -12.78 3.31
N GLN A 155 -9.36 -12.86 3.21
CA GLN A 155 -8.55 -11.71 2.77
C GLN A 155 -8.82 -11.39 1.30
N VAL A 156 -8.99 -12.40 0.43
CA VAL A 156 -9.34 -12.18 -0.98
C VAL A 156 -10.72 -11.52 -1.09
N GLU A 157 -11.70 -12.05 -0.36
CA GLU A 157 -13.06 -11.52 -0.32
C GLU A 157 -13.05 -10.05 0.12
N THR A 158 -12.31 -9.72 1.18
CA THR A 158 -12.18 -8.35 1.68
C THR A 158 -11.54 -7.42 0.65
N GLN A 159 -10.51 -7.87 -0.06
CA GLN A 159 -9.85 -7.06 -1.11
C GLN A 159 -10.75 -6.84 -2.32
N VAL A 160 -11.54 -7.86 -2.70
CA VAL A 160 -12.52 -7.74 -3.79
C VAL A 160 -13.64 -6.80 -3.35
N GLN A 161 -14.23 -7.00 -2.17
CA GLN A 161 -15.28 -6.15 -1.62
C GLN A 161 -14.83 -4.69 -1.55
N GLN A 162 -13.62 -4.42 -1.04
CA GLN A 162 -13.07 -3.08 -0.98
C GLN A 162 -13.00 -2.42 -2.38
N ALA A 163 -12.61 -3.17 -3.42
CA ALA A 163 -12.62 -2.67 -4.80
C ALA A 163 -14.06 -2.47 -5.33
N GLN A 164 -14.99 -3.37 -5.01
CA GLN A 164 -16.40 -3.25 -5.40
C GLN A 164 -17.05 -2.02 -4.78
N ASP A 165 -16.80 -1.75 -3.50
CA ASP A 165 -17.32 -0.59 -2.76
C ASP A 165 -16.91 0.72 -3.43
N LEU A 166 -15.65 0.83 -3.85
CA LEU A 166 -15.18 2.00 -4.58
C LEU A 166 -15.77 2.05 -6.00
N LEU A 167 -15.83 0.91 -6.71
CA LEU A 167 -16.41 0.85 -8.06
C LEU A 167 -17.93 1.14 -8.07
N ALA A 168 -18.62 0.96 -6.95
CA ALA A 168 -20.03 1.31 -6.80
C ALA A 168 -20.29 2.79 -7.07
N SER A 169 -19.35 3.67 -6.74
CA SER A 169 -19.41 5.10 -7.05
C SER A 169 -19.41 5.43 -8.56
N TRP A 170 -19.14 4.46 -9.42
CA TRP A 170 -19.26 4.56 -10.89
C TRP A 170 -20.30 3.57 -11.46
N GLY A 171 -21.22 3.05 -10.64
CA GLY A 171 -22.22 2.06 -11.06
C GLY A 171 -21.62 0.72 -11.49
N ARG A 172 -20.42 0.38 -11.01
CA ARG A 172 -19.57 -0.73 -11.50
C ARG A 172 -19.21 -1.78 -10.44
N ALA A 173 -19.95 -1.86 -9.34
CA ALA A 173 -19.69 -2.80 -8.25
C ALA A 173 -19.60 -4.28 -8.71
N GLU A 174 -20.37 -4.66 -9.73
CA GLU A 174 -20.38 -6.03 -10.28
C GLU A 174 -19.23 -6.34 -11.26
N THR A 175 -18.31 -5.39 -11.47
CA THR A 175 -17.19 -5.58 -12.39
C THR A 175 -16.22 -6.64 -11.88
N ILE A 176 -16.02 -6.73 -10.56
CA ILE A 176 -15.15 -7.74 -9.94
C ILE A 176 -16.01 -8.55 -8.99
N THR A 177 -16.03 -9.87 -9.12
CA THR A 177 -16.90 -10.75 -8.30
C THR A 177 -16.17 -12.00 -7.85
N CYS A 178 -16.49 -12.51 -6.67
CA CYS A 178 -15.96 -13.78 -6.18
C CYS A 178 -16.85 -14.96 -6.62
N GLN A 179 -16.22 -16.08 -6.97
CA GLN A 179 -16.90 -17.34 -7.24
C GLN A 179 -16.42 -18.44 -6.28
N HIS A 180 -17.29 -18.86 -5.35
CA HIS A 180 -16.97 -19.84 -4.29
C HIS A 180 -17.31 -21.29 -4.63
N LYS A 181 -18.06 -21.52 -5.71
CA LYS A 181 -18.47 -22.86 -6.14
C LYS A 181 -18.17 -23.05 -7.61
N ALA A 182 -17.65 -24.23 -7.93
CA ALA A 182 -17.56 -24.69 -9.30
C ALA A 182 -18.96 -24.72 -9.91
N ALA A 183 -19.11 -24.29 -11.17
CA ALA A 183 -20.38 -24.39 -11.87
C ALA A 183 -20.43 -25.71 -12.63
N ASP A 184 -21.58 -26.39 -12.62
CA ASP A 184 -21.81 -27.65 -13.34
C ASP A 184 -21.58 -27.51 -14.87
N SER A 185 -21.59 -26.27 -15.37
CA SER A 185 -21.40 -25.92 -16.78
C SER A 185 -19.95 -25.62 -17.16
N TYR A 186 -18.95 -25.91 -16.31
CA TYR A 186 -17.56 -25.64 -16.65
C TYR A 186 -17.12 -26.33 -17.94
N ARG A 187 -16.38 -25.58 -18.76
CA ARG A 187 -15.81 -26.06 -20.03
C ARG A 187 -14.34 -25.69 -20.11
N LYS A 188 -13.59 -26.44 -20.92
CA LYS A 188 -12.20 -26.10 -21.26
C LYS A 188 -12.18 -24.72 -21.94
N ARG A 189 -11.17 -23.93 -21.61
CA ARG A 189 -10.99 -22.59 -22.17
C ARG A 189 -9.50 -22.22 -22.24
N PRO A 190 -9.16 -21.16 -23.00
CA PRO A 190 -7.84 -20.55 -22.93
C PRO A 190 -7.47 -20.12 -21.51
N LEU A 191 -6.22 -20.41 -21.14
CA LEU A 191 -5.64 -20.05 -19.87
C LEU A 191 -4.27 -19.44 -20.12
N PHE A 192 -4.06 -18.22 -19.63
CA PHE A 192 -2.79 -17.52 -19.71
C PHE A 192 -2.18 -17.42 -18.32
N ASN A 193 -0.88 -17.69 -18.20
CA ASN A 193 -0.17 -17.29 -16.98
C ASN A 193 0.04 -15.78 -17.04
N ALA A 194 -0.17 -15.06 -15.93
CA ALA A 194 0.01 -13.61 -15.88
C ALA A 194 1.42 -13.17 -16.35
N SER A 195 2.44 -13.98 -16.07
CA SER A 195 3.82 -13.76 -16.51
C SER A 195 4.12 -14.19 -17.96
N SER A 196 3.12 -14.70 -18.68
CA SER A 196 3.21 -15.14 -20.08
C SER A 196 1.91 -14.78 -20.81
N PRO A 197 1.71 -13.47 -21.07
CA PRO A 197 0.48 -12.97 -21.68
C PRO A 197 0.33 -13.43 -23.14
N PRO A 198 -0.90 -13.41 -23.70
CA PRO A 198 -1.11 -13.73 -25.10
C PRO A 198 -0.34 -12.75 -26.01
N VAL A 199 0.45 -13.28 -26.94
CA VAL A 199 1.17 -12.45 -27.92
C VAL A 199 0.20 -12.05 -29.04
N PRO A 200 -0.03 -10.75 -29.29
CA PRO A 200 -0.84 -10.31 -30.42
C PRO A 200 -0.22 -10.80 -31.72
N ARG A 201 -1.03 -11.30 -32.67
CA ARG A 201 -0.54 -11.82 -33.97
C ARG A 201 0.39 -10.84 -34.71
N ARG A 202 0.21 -9.52 -34.53
CA ARG A 202 1.04 -8.46 -35.10
C ARG A 202 2.47 -8.42 -34.55
N GLU A 203 2.70 -8.83 -33.30
CA GLU A 203 4.03 -8.88 -32.70
C GLU A 203 4.79 -10.15 -33.10
N LEU A 204 4.09 -11.25 -33.34
CA LEU A 204 4.68 -12.50 -33.85
C LEU A 204 5.44 -12.29 -35.18
N PHE A 205 4.96 -11.37 -36.03
CA PHE A 205 5.65 -11.00 -37.28
C PHE A 205 6.82 -10.04 -37.10
N ARG A 206 6.85 -9.25 -36.02
CA ARG A 206 7.95 -8.32 -35.70
C ARG A 206 9.07 -8.99 -34.89
N TRP A 207 8.79 -10.13 -34.29
CA TRP A 207 9.77 -10.87 -33.48
C TRP A 207 10.93 -11.48 -34.29
N ARG A 208 10.82 -11.58 -35.62
CA ARG A 208 11.95 -11.99 -36.49
C ARG A 208 13.06 -10.94 -36.59
N GLU A 209 12.89 -9.73 -36.02
CA GLU A 209 13.85 -8.62 -36.15
C GLU A 209 14.38 -8.07 -34.82
N ALA A 210 13.99 -8.63 -33.66
CA ALA A 210 14.37 -8.07 -32.36
C ALA A 210 14.83 -9.15 -31.37
N GLU A 211 16.05 -9.66 -31.58
CA GLU A 211 16.86 -10.28 -30.52
C GLU A 211 17.72 -9.21 -29.85
N GLU A 212 17.14 -8.47 -28.90
CA GLU A 212 17.91 -7.83 -27.83
C GLU A 212 16.94 -7.52 -26.68
N LYS A 213 17.02 -8.30 -25.60
CA LYS A 213 16.35 -7.95 -24.33
C LYS A 213 17.19 -6.88 -23.65
N PRO A 214 16.64 -5.71 -23.30
CA PRO A 214 17.32 -4.83 -22.37
C PRO A 214 17.31 -5.53 -21.00
N THR A 215 18.48 -5.96 -20.55
CA THR A 215 18.73 -6.25 -19.13
C THR A 215 18.82 -4.92 -18.42
N THR A 216 17.69 -4.36 -17.99
CA THR A 216 17.73 -3.33 -16.97
C THR A 216 17.95 -4.02 -15.63
N GLU A 217 19.14 -3.80 -15.06
CA GLU A 217 19.39 -4.02 -13.64
C GLU A 217 18.24 -3.36 -12.84
N PRO A 218 17.78 -3.94 -11.72
CA PRO A 218 16.80 -3.27 -10.89
C PRO A 218 17.45 -2.00 -10.35
N ASP A 219 17.05 -0.87 -10.92
CA ASP A 219 17.44 0.45 -10.45
C ASP A 219 17.33 0.46 -8.93
N ARG A 220 18.44 0.82 -8.27
CA ARG A 220 18.40 1.31 -6.90
C ARG A 220 17.60 2.60 -6.94
N VAL A 221 16.28 2.48 -6.82
CA VAL A 221 15.39 3.64 -6.74
C VAL A 221 15.60 4.28 -5.37
N VAL A 222 16.53 5.22 -5.33
CA VAL A 222 16.66 6.25 -4.30
C VAL A 222 15.82 7.42 -4.78
N ASN A 223 14.49 7.34 -4.60
CA ASN A 223 13.60 8.48 -4.63
C ASN A 223 12.27 8.12 -3.93
N PRO A 224 11.63 9.07 -3.22
CA PRO A 224 10.39 8.85 -2.47
C PRO A 224 9.21 8.77 -3.44
N HIS A 225 9.13 7.67 -4.19
CA HIS A 225 7.96 7.39 -5.00
C HIS A 225 6.88 6.74 -4.13
N PRO A 226 5.59 6.99 -4.43
CA PRO A 226 4.53 6.21 -3.84
C PRO A 226 4.79 4.71 -4.08
N PHE A 227 4.62 3.93 -3.02
CA PHE A 227 4.74 2.48 -3.05
C PHE A 227 3.84 1.86 -4.12
N GLN A 228 4.22 0.71 -4.67
CA GLN A 228 3.61 0.14 -5.89
C GLN A 228 2.08 0.03 -5.79
N LYS A 229 1.54 -0.30 -4.61
CA LYS A 229 0.09 -0.38 -4.38
C LYS A 229 -0.62 0.95 -4.61
N ARG A 230 -0.08 2.04 -4.05
CA ARG A 230 -0.63 3.39 -4.24
C ARG A 230 -0.57 3.80 -5.70
N LEU A 231 0.52 3.49 -6.41
CA LEU A 231 0.61 3.75 -7.85
C LEU A 231 -0.49 3.05 -8.64
N ARG A 232 -0.74 1.77 -8.36
CA ARG A 232 -1.84 1.02 -9.02
C ARG A 232 -3.21 1.64 -8.72
N PHE A 233 -3.44 2.06 -7.47
CA PHE A 233 -4.66 2.78 -7.11
C PHE A 233 -4.86 4.03 -7.96
N LEU A 234 -3.86 4.92 -7.96
CA LEU A 234 -3.90 6.19 -8.68
C LEU A 234 -4.09 5.97 -10.19
N GLN A 235 -3.46 4.96 -10.76
CA GLN A 235 -3.63 4.59 -12.17
C GLN A 235 -5.03 4.05 -12.46
N GLY A 236 -5.55 3.15 -11.61
CA GLY A 236 -6.89 2.58 -11.74
C GLY A 236 -7.97 3.66 -11.69
N VAL A 237 -7.91 4.53 -10.68
CA VAL A 237 -8.82 5.67 -10.53
C VAL A 237 -8.74 6.64 -11.70
N ARG A 238 -7.53 6.98 -12.16
CA ARG A 238 -7.36 7.86 -13.34
C ARG A 238 -8.05 7.28 -14.58
N GLN A 239 -7.95 5.97 -14.80
CA GLN A 239 -8.62 5.33 -15.93
C GLN A 239 -10.14 5.28 -15.74
N LEU A 240 -10.62 5.00 -14.53
CA LEU A 240 -12.06 5.05 -14.23
C LEU A 240 -12.67 6.41 -14.52
N ALA A 241 -11.99 7.49 -14.10
CA ALA A 241 -12.42 8.87 -14.36
C ALA A 241 -12.47 9.23 -15.85
N LEU A 242 -11.68 8.56 -16.70
CA LEU A 242 -11.75 8.71 -18.16
C LEU A 242 -12.91 7.91 -18.79
N LEU A 243 -13.32 6.81 -18.15
CA LEU A 243 -14.34 5.89 -18.66
C LEU A 243 -15.77 6.30 -18.27
N ALA A 244 -15.95 6.90 -17.10
CA ALA A 244 -17.25 7.29 -16.57
C ALA A 244 -17.14 8.45 -15.58
N ALA A 245 -18.17 9.28 -15.54
CA ALA A 245 -18.35 10.24 -14.46
C ALA A 245 -18.67 9.49 -13.15
N MET A 246 -18.17 10.00 -12.03
CA MET A 246 -18.50 9.49 -10.72
C MET A 246 -19.93 9.90 -10.35
N GLU A 247 -20.73 8.95 -9.87
CA GLU A 247 -22.15 9.15 -9.51
C GLU A 247 -22.32 9.67 -8.07
N ALA A 248 -21.40 9.30 -7.18
CA ALA A 248 -21.41 9.72 -5.78
C ALA A 248 -19.98 9.78 -5.20
N ASP A 249 -19.73 10.76 -4.33
CA ASP A 249 -18.45 10.85 -3.60
C ASP A 249 -18.24 9.58 -2.75
N ALA A 250 -17.05 8.98 -2.87
CA ALA A 250 -16.75 7.70 -2.25
C ALA A 250 -16.00 7.89 -0.93
N SER A 251 -16.22 7.02 0.05
CA SER A 251 -15.29 6.92 1.18
C SER A 251 -13.99 6.25 0.73
N LEU A 252 -12.85 6.80 1.15
CA LEU A 252 -11.54 6.16 0.98
C LEU A 252 -11.06 5.42 2.24
N SER A 253 -11.97 5.13 3.17
CA SER A 253 -11.67 4.28 4.32
C SER A 253 -11.12 2.92 3.86
N GLY A 254 -10.09 2.42 4.56
CA GLY A 254 -9.38 1.19 4.19
C GLY A 254 -8.38 1.31 3.04
N TRP A 255 -8.34 2.43 2.30
CA TRP A 255 -7.39 2.66 1.19
C TRP A 255 -6.09 3.36 1.62
N ALA A 256 -5.84 3.43 2.93
CA ALA A 256 -4.66 4.02 3.55
C ALA A 256 -4.40 5.49 3.16
N PHE A 257 -5.45 6.26 2.88
CA PHE A 257 -5.36 7.70 2.71
C PHE A 257 -5.50 8.41 4.06
N ALA A 258 -4.93 9.60 4.16
CA ALA A 258 -5.17 10.49 5.28
C ALA A 258 -5.14 11.95 4.84
N LEU A 259 -5.85 12.80 5.57
CA LEU A 259 -5.70 14.26 5.54
C LEU A 259 -4.89 14.70 6.75
N ALA A 260 -4.05 15.71 6.57
CA ALA A 260 -3.24 16.29 7.64
C ALA A 260 -3.75 17.67 8.00
N ASP A 261 -4.04 17.87 9.29
CA ASP A 261 -4.27 19.17 9.89
C ASP A 261 -3.05 19.55 10.74
N VAL A 262 -2.58 20.79 10.59
CA VAL A 262 -1.40 21.28 11.29
C VAL A 262 -1.69 22.61 11.97
N ASN A 263 -1.69 22.61 13.30
CA ASN A 263 -2.02 23.79 14.10
C ASN A 263 -0.82 24.73 14.34
N ASP A 264 -1.06 25.81 15.08
CA ASP A 264 -0.07 26.87 15.37
C ASP A 264 1.02 26.45 16.35
N GLU A 265 0.97 25.26 16.95
CA GLU A 265 2.11 24.73 17.72
C GLU A 265 3.26 24.25 16.82
N CYS A 266 3.07 24.28 15.48
CA CYS A 266 4.07 23.86 14.51
C CYS A 266 5.33 24.72 14.56
N THR A 267 6.48 24.12 14.90
CA THR A 267 7.72 24.88 15.11
C THR A 267 8.56 25.08 13.84
N ALA A 268 8.08 24.60 12.68
CA ALA A 268 8.83 24.54 11.42
C ALA A 268 10.19 23.81 11.51
N CYS A 269 10.32 22.80 12.39
CA CYS A 269 11.58 22.05 12.58
C CYS A 269 11.89 21.02 11.47
N GLY A 270 10.89 20.67 10.66
CA GLY A 270 11.01 19.77 9.51
C GLY A 270 11.25 18.29 9.83
N VAL A 271 11.14 17.86 11.09
CA VAL A 271 11.32 16.44 11.45
C VAL A 271 10.26 15.56 10.76
N CYS A 272 9.00 16.01 10.73
CA CYS A 272 7.89 15.32 10.06
C CYS A 272 8.14 15.13 8.56
N ALA A 273 8.63 16.17 7.87
CA ALA A 273 8.96 16.11 6.45
C ALA A 273 10.13 15.14 6.17
N ARG A 274 11.21 15.22 6.96
CA ARG A 274 12.38 14.34 6.79
C ARG A 274 12.10 12.86 7.08
N THR A 275 11.17 12.56 7.98
CA THR A 275 10.85 11.18 8.33
C THR A 275 9.76 10.56 7.46
N CYS A 276 9.08 11.35 6.62
CA CYS A 276 8.00 10.87 5.78
C CYS A 276 8.55 9.90 4.71
N PRO A 277 8.18 8.61 4.75
CA PRO A 277 8.78 7.62 3.86
C PRO A 277 8.41 7.83 2.39
N THR A 278 7.30 8.51 2.12
CA THR A 278 6.80 8.79 0.76
C THR A 278 7.01 10.22 0.30
N GLY A 279 7.56 11.10 1.15
CA GLY A 279 7.66 12.53 0.83
C GLY A 279 6.32 13.26 0.76
N ALA A 280 5.25 12.68 1.35
CA ALA A 280 3.92 13.30 1.41
C ALA A 280 3.88 14.60 2.22
N LEU A 281 4.82 14.81 3.15
CA LEU A 281 5.03 16.09 3.83
C LEU A 281 6.34 16.70 3.39
N GLN A 282 6.33 17.97 2.99
CA GLN A 282 7.54 18.69 2.60
C GLN A 282 7.57 20.06 3.28
N LEU A 283 8.75 20.44 3.76
CA LEU A 283 8.97 21.74 4.38
C LEU A 283 9.91 22.55 3.49
N GLU A 284 9.40 23.66 2.99
CA GLU A 284 10.18 24.67 2.30
C GLU A 284 10.44 25.86 3.23
N THR A 285 11.66 26.36 3.24
CA THR A 285 12.04 27.52 4.05
C THR A 285 12.73 28.56 3.19
N ALA A 286 12.25 29.81 3.26
CA ALA A 286 12.92 30.97 2.68
C ALA A 286 13.73 31.73 3.75
N VAL A 287 14.14 32.97 3.48
CA VAL A 287 14.93 33.81 4.39
C VAL A 287 14.18 34.23 5.65
N SER A 288 12.85 34.37 5.59
CA SER A 288 12.02 34.82 6.71
C SER A 288 10.69 34.08 6.82
N THR A 289 10.43 33.09 5.97
CA THR A 289 9.16 32.36 5.94
C THR A 289 9.38 30.86 5.80
N TYR A 290 8.35 30.09 6.12
CA TYR A 290 8.29 28.67 5.87
C TYR A 290 6.91 28.28 5.32
N GLN A 291 6.89 27.18 4.58
CA GLN A 291 5.68 26.56 4.06
C GLN A 291 5.80 25.04 4.22
N LEU A 292 4.84 24.45 4.91
CA LEU A 292 4.68 23.00 5.04
C LEU A 292 3.55 22.56 4.11
N THR A 293 3.90 21.73 3.14
CA THR A 293 2.94 21.16 2.18
C THR A 293 2.67 19.70 2.49
N PHE A 294 1.45 19.26 2.19
CA PHE A 294 1.00 17.89 2.31
C PHE A 294 0.36 17.40 1.00
N SER A 295 0.70 16.19 0.57
CA SER A 295 0.07 15.54 -0.58
C SER A 295 -0.66 14.26 -0.15
N PRO A 296 -2.01 14.30 -0.05
CA PRO A 296 -2.81 13.14 0.30
C PRO A 296 -2.61 11.96 -0.66
N LYS A 297 -2.39 12.26 -1.96
CA LYS A 297 -2.26 11.26 -3.04
C LYS A 297 -1.08 10.30 -2.85
N ILE A 298 0.00 10.74 -2.21
CA ILE A 298 1.20 9.91 -1.93
C ILE A 298 1.35 9.56 -0.45
N CYS A 299 0.44 10.02 0.41
CA CYS A 299 0.36 9.57 1.80
C CYS A 299 -0.08 8.09 1.87
N ILE A 300 0.47 7.37 2.83
CA ILE A 300 0.12 5.97 3.14
C ILE A 300 -0.47 5.80 4.55
N ALA A 301 -0.89 6.92 5.18
CA ALA A 301 -1.53 6.94 6.49
C ALA A 301 -0.74 6.14 7.56
N CYS A 302 0.58 6.39 7.64
CA CYS A 302 1.50 5.64 8.51
C CYS A 302 1.77 6.27 9.88
N ASP A 303 1.23 7.47 10.14
CA ASP A 303 1.27 8.20 11.42
C ASP A 303 2.63 8.62 11.97
N ILE A 304 3.72 8.26 11.27
CA ILE A 304 5.08 8.63 11.66
C ILE A 304 5.20 10.14 11.91
N CYS A 305 4.62 10.97 11.05
CA CYS A 305 4.68 12.43 11.19
C CYS A 305 4.03 12.94 12.49
N ALA A 306 2.90 12.35 12.89
CA ALA A 306 2.23 12.68 14.15
C ALA A 306 3.05 12.20 15.35
N HIS A 307 3.61 10.99 15.30
CA HIS A 307 4.43 10.42 16.39
C HIS A 307 5.70 11.22 16.69
N VAL A 308 6.36 11.75 15.66
CA VAL A 308 7.62 12.52 15.80
C VAL A 308 7.41 14.01 16.11
N CYS A 309 6.19 14.51 15.96
CA CYS A 309 5.87 15.92 16.19
C CYS A 309 5.89 16.23 17.69
N ALA A 310 7.05 16.63 18.21
CA ALA A 310 7.23 16.99 19.62
C ALA A 310 6.15 17.95 20.18
N PRO A 311 5.75 19.04 19.49
CA PRO A 311 4.70 19.94 19.97
C PRO A 311 3.28 19.41 19.73
N GLN A 312 3.10 18.19 19.19
CA GLN A 312 1.79 17.60 18.85
C GLN A 312 0.97 18.44 17.87
N ALA A 313 1.65 19.15 16.97
CA ALA A 313 0.99 20.05 16.03
C ALA A 313 0.33 19.35 14.84
N ILE A 314 0.47 18.04 14.66
CA ILE A 314 -0.01 17.30 13.47
C ILE A 314 -1.10 16.31 13.90
N THR A 315 -2.26 16.39 13.26
CA THR A 315 -3.36 15.43 13.38
C THR A 315 -3.64 14.81 12.02
N LEU A 316 -3.90 13.50 11.97
CA LEU A 316 -4.28 12.79 10.75
C LEU A 316 -5.72 12.26 10.84
N THR A 317 -6.49 12.48 9.78
CA THR A 317 -7.83 11.92 9.57
C THR A 317 -7.76 10.79 8.54
N HIS A 318 -8.17 9.58 8.91
CA HIS A 318 -7.91 8.33 8.14
C HIS A 318 -9.06 7.86 7.23
N ASP A 319 -10.16 8.59 7.22
CA ASP A 319 -11.39 8.29 6.50
C ASP A 319 -11.79 9.42 5.53
N PRO A 320 -10.87 9.94 4.71
CA PRO A 320 -11.22 11.01 3.79
C PRO A 320 -12.19 10.52 2.71
N THR A 321 -12.92 11.46 2.13
CA THR A 321 -13.70 11.20 0.92
C THR A 321 -12.82 11.28 -0.32
N PHE A 322 -13.32 10.75 -1.44
CA PHE A 322 -12.65 10.77 -2.71
C PHE A 322 -12.40 12.22 -3.18
N ALA A 323 -13.42 13.08 -3.10
CA ALA A 323 -13.30 14.50 -3.46
C ALA A 323 -12.18 15.21 -2.67
N GLN A 324 -12.09 14.96 -1.36
CA GLN A 324 -11.06 15.57 -0.50
C GLN A 324 -9.63 15.23 -0.92
N VAL A 325 -9.41 14.06 -1.53
CA VAL A 325 -8.09 13.59 -1.99
C VAL A 325 -7.83 13.94 -3.46
N PHE A 326 -8.85 13.85 -4.32
CA PHE A 326 -8.67 13.88 -5.77
C PHE A 326 -9.02 15.23 -6.41
N ASP A 327 -10.02 15.94 -5.88
CA ASP A 327 -10.46 17.24 -6.41
C ASP A 327 -9.65 18.40 -5.80
N ALA A 328 -9.02 18.16 -4.65
CA ALA A 328 -8.08 19.10 -4.07
C ALA A 328 -6.80 19.23 -4.91
N ALA A 329 -6.12 20.38 -4.75
CA ALA A 329 -4.78 20.57 -5.27
C ALA A 329 -3.87 19.40 -4.84
N THR A 330 -3.02 18.93 -5.74
CA THR A 330 -2.11 17.80 -5.49
C THR A 330 -1.23 18.01 -4.25
N GLU A 331 -0.91 19.27 -3.96
CA GLU A 331 -0.21 19.71 -2.77
C GLU A 331 -1.04 20.78 -2.05
N GLN A 332 -1.25 20.56 -0.76
CA GLN A 332 -2.02 21.43 0.12
C GLN A 332 -1.05 22.10 1.09
N ILE A 333 -1.12 23.42 1.21
CA ILE A 333 -0.40 24.13 2.28
C ILE A 333 -1.14 23.84 3.58
N VAL A 334 -0.54 23.05 4.46
CA VAL A 334 -1.13 22.69 5.75
C VAL A 334 -0.68 23.59 6.88
N GLN A 335 0.47 24.26 6.73
CA GLN A 335 0.91 25.31 7.64
C GLN A 335 1.92 26.23 6.95
N ALA A 336 1.87 27.53 7.23
CA ALA A 336 2.83 28.50 6.73
C ALA A 336 2.97 29.66 7.70
N GLY A 337 4.10 30.34 7.69
CA GLY A 337 4.29 31.50 8.53
C GLY A 337 5.68 32.10 8.45
N SER A 338 5.94 33.04 9.35
CA SER A 338 7.24 33.69 9.47
C SER A 338 8.21 32.84 10.29
N LEU A 339 9.49 32.96 9.99
CA LEU A 339 10.59 32.40 10.77
C LEU A 339 11.29 33.53 11.52
N GLN A 340 11.61 33.28 12.79
CA GLN A 340 12.46 34.15 13.60
C GLN A 340 13.69 33.39 14.09
N THR A 341 14.70 34.13 14.56
CA THR A 341 15.97 33.57 15.04
C THR A 341 16.00 33.57 16.56
N CYS A 342 16.28 32.40 17.15
CA CYS A 342 16.40 32.28 18.60
C CYS A 342 17.56 33.12 19.15
N SER A 343 17.31 33.98 20.15
CA SER A 343 18.33 34.84 20.76
C SER A 343 19.42 34.07 21.52
N LYS A 344 19.19 32.79 21.84
CA LYS A 344 20.12 31.93 22.59
C LYS A 344 20.93 30.96 21.71
N CYS A 345 20.28 30.24 20.80
CA CYS A 345 20.94 29.21 19.99
C CYS A 345 21.03 29.55 18.50
N HIS A 346 20.46 30.68 18.09
CA HIS A 346 20.43 31.15 16.70
C HIS A 346 19.74 30.21 15.69
N ALA A 347 19.09 29.14 16.17
CA ALA A 347 18.24 28.32 15.32
C ALA A 347 17.01 29.12 14.86
N ARG A 348 16.60 28.88 13.61
CA ARG A 348 15.39 29.45 13.03
C ARG A 348 14.19 28.59 13.44
N PHE A 349 13.10 29.23 13.83
CA PHE A 349 11.86 28.56 14.24
C PHE A 349 10.64 29.38 13.84
N ALA A 350 9.49 28.74 13.76
CA ALA A 350 8.23 29.41 13.48
C ALA A 350 7.97 30.53 14.50
N ALA A 351 7.63 31.71 13.99
CA ALA A 351 7.35 32.87 14.80
C ALA A 351 5.96 32.75 15.41
N HIS A 352 5.91 32.25 16.65
CA HIS A 352 4.70 32.17 17.46
C HIS A 352 4.85 33.05 18.68
N SER A 353 3.88 33.94 18.92
CA SER A 353 3.89 34.91 20.03
C SER A 353 5.14 35.84 20.04
N GLU A 354 5.23 36.77 20.99
CA GLU A 354 6.38 37.69 21.15
C GLU A 354 7.64 37.02 21.75
N THR A 355 7.79 35.71 21.59
CA THR A 355 8.88 34.95 22.24
C THR A 355 10.18 35.02 21.45
N GLN A 356 11.27 35.36 22.16
CA GLN A 356 12.62 35.46 21.58
C GLN A 356 13.42 34.14 21.61
N LEU A 357 12.84 33.06 22.16
CA LEU A 357 13.49 31.77 22.36
C LEU A 357 12.73 30.66 21.65
N CYS A 358 13.45 29.77 20.96
CA CYS A 358 12.83 28.61 20.34
C CYS A 358 12.30 27.61 21.39
N PRO A 359 11.35 26.72 21.05
CA PRO A 359 10.74 25.77 21.97
C PRO A 359 11.74 24.92 22.76
N ILE A 360 12.85 24.50 22.14
CA ILE A 360 13.91 23.75 22.82
C ILE A 360 14.62 24.60 23.87
N CYS A 361 14.96 25.86 23.54
CA CYS A 361 15.60 26.77 24.48
C CYS A 361 14.67 27.17 25.63
N THR A 362 13.38 27.38 25.34
CA THR A 362 12.34 27.62 26.34
C THR A 362 12.21 26.44 27.29
N PHE A 363 12.07 25.22 26.75
CA PHE A 363 12.00 24.00 27.54
C PHE A 363 13.21 23.80 28.44
N ARG A 364 14.44 23.94 27.90
CA ARG A 364 15.69 23.79 28.68
C ARG A 364 15.85 24.87 29.76
N ARG A 365 15.28 26.06 29.56
CA ARG A 365 15.30 27.12 30.57
C ARG A 365 14.38 26.79 31.75
N GLN A 366 13.21 26.22 31.46
CA GLN A 366 12.25 25.77 32.48
C GLN A 366 12.67 24.44 33.12
N ASN A 367 13.40 23.61 32.40
CA ASN A 367 13.81 22.26 32.81
C ASN A 367 15.32 22.05 32.54
N PRO A 368 16.22 22.62 33.37
CA PRO A 368 17.67 22.56 33.12
C PRO A 368 18.24 21.15 32.97
N PHE A 369 17.64 20.17 33.66
CA PHE A 369 18.03 18.77 33.64
C PHE A 369 16.94 17.85 33.08
N GLY A 370 15.87 18.41 32.51
CA GLY A 370 14.73 17.65 32.00
C GLY A 370 14.94 17.16 30.57
N SER A 371 14.24 16.07 30.22
CA SER A 371 14.13 15.56 28.85
C SER A 371 12.66 15.50 28.45
N ALA A 372 12.34 16.01 27.27
CA ALA A 372 11.02 15.83 26.65
C ALA A 372 11.08 14.65 25.68
N MET A 373 10.21 13.67 25.87
CA MET A 373 10.07 12.55 24.94
C MET A 373 9.02 12.88 23.88
N PRO A 374 9.19 12.43 22.63
CA PRO A 374 8.16 12.59 21.61
C PRO A 374 6.83 11.92 22.02
N PRO A 375 5.68 12.41 21.53
CA PRO A 375 4.36 11.87 21.87
C PRO A 375 4.22 10.36 21.69
N GLY A 376 4.81 9.80 20.63
CA GLY A 376 4.80 8.36 20.39
C GLY A 376 5.38 7.55 21.56
N PHE A 377 6.27 8.15 22.37
CA PHE A 377 6.85 7.49 23.53
C PHE A 377 5.84 7.35 24.68
N ALA A 378 5.04 8.39 24.94
CA ALA A 378 4.00 8.34 25.96
C ALA A 378 2.91 7.31 25.60
N ALA A 379 2.49 7.27 24.33
CA ALA A 379 1.52 6.28 23.83
C ALA A 379 2.05 4.84 23.95
N SER A 380 3.34 4.61 23.70
CA SER A 380 3.97 3.29 23.83
C SER A 380 4.05 2.78 25.27
N GLN A 381 4.09 3.68 26.27
CA GLN A 381 4.13 3.29 27.69
C GLN A 381 2.75 2.91 28.24
N ALA A 382 1.68 3.49 27.73
CA ALA A 382 0.31 3.14 28.13
C ALA A 382 -0.10 1.71 27.75
N ASN A 383 0.57 1.12 26.73
CA ASN A 383 0.33 -0.23 26.23
C ASN A 383 1.30 -1.30 26.78
N LEU A 384 2.17 -0.95 27.74
CA LEU A 384 2.97 -1.95 28.45
C LEU A 384 2.08 -2.68 29.47
N PRO A 385 2.05 -4.02 29.52
CA PRO A 385 1.40 -4.72 30.61
C PRO A 385 2.04 -4.25 31.92
N GLN A 386 1.22 -3.77 32.86
CA GLN A 386 1.71 -3.34 34.16
C GLN A 386 2.35 -4.53 34.87
N THR A 387 3.66 -4.68 34.74
CA THR A 387 4.42 -5.59 35.59
C THR A 387 4.35 -5.01 36.99
N GLY A 388 3.48 -5.58 37.83
CA GLY A 388 3.27 -5.16 39.19
C GLY A 388 4.60 -4.99 39.92
N ARG A 389 4.85 -3.79 40.44
CA ARG A 389 5.86 -3.61 41.49
C ARG A 389 5.44 -4.50 42.66
N LYS A 390 6.18 -5.60 42.87
CA LYS A 390 6.19 -6.26 44.18
C LYS A 390 6.77 -5.25 45.17
N SER A 391 5.91 -4.74 46.05
CA SER A 391 6.32 -4.07 47.27
C SER A 391 7.01 -5.09 48.15
N SER A 392 8.33 -4.95 48.30
CA SER A 392 9.13 -5.51 49.39
C SER A 392 8.94 -4.70 50.66
#